data_AF-A0A1Y5RE40-F1
#
_entry.id   AF-A0A1Y5RE40-F1
#
_cell.length_a   1.000
_cell.length_b   1.000
_cell.length_c   1.000
_cell.angle_alpha   90.00
_cell.angle_beta   90.00
_cell.angle_gamma   90.00
#
_symmetry.space_group_name_H-M   'P 1'
#
loop_
_entity.id
_entity.type
_entity.pdbx_description
1 polymer ?
#
loop_
_entity_poly.entity_id
_entity_poly.type
_entity_poly.pdbx_seq_one_letter_code
_entity_poly.pdbx_strand_id
1 'polypeptide(L)'
;MLYAVFVLLIVGFPAGYGAFALTHSREPKERELGGFLLLYALALAGGYFFFLPEGKTMGARHTFNVPVVIGLSLAVGFLTGLYKNLRRR
;
A
#
# COMPACT_ATOMS: atom_id res chain seq x y z
N MET A 1 -3.36 15.81 -10.72
CA MET A 1 -2.72 15.78 -9.38
C MET A 1 -3.64 15.23 -8.30
N LEU A 2 -4.89 15.70 -8.14
CA LEU A 2 -5.85 15.20 -7.13
C LEU A 2 -6.03 13.68 -7.11
N TYR A 3 -6.13 13.04 -8.27
CA TYR A 3 -6.27 11.58 -8.37
C TYR A 3 -5.09 10.80 -7.79
N ALA A 4 -3.86 11.24 -8.08
CA ALA A 4 -2.65 10.59 -7.58
C ALA A 4 -2.52 10.71 -6.05
N VAL A 5 -2.89 11.87 -5.49
CA VAL A 5 -2.91 12.09 -4.04
C VAL A 5 -3.97 11.20 -3.37
N PHE A 6 -5.14 11.06 -3.98
CA PHE A 6 -6.22 10.21 -3.48
C PHE A 6 -5.81 8.73 -3.44
N VAL A 7 -5.17 8.23 -4.51
CA VAL A 7 -4.66 6.85 -4.58
C VAL A 7 -3.56 6.62 -3.53
N LEU A 8 -2.65 7.57 -3.35
CA LEU A 8 -1.61 7.49 -2.32
C LEU A 8 -2.18 7.45 -0.91
N LEU A 9 -3.20 8.26 -0.61
CA LEU A 9 -3.80 8.33 0.73
C LEU A 9 -4.64 7.10 1.08
N ILE A 10 -5.45 6.62 0.14
CA ILE A 10 -6.42 5.55 0.42
C ILE A 10 -5.83 4.17 0.21
N VAL A 11 -4.84 4.04 -0.68
CA VAL A 11 -4.27 2.75 -1.03
C VAL A 11 -2.82 2.63 -0.56
N GLY A 12 -2.01 3.65 -0.84
CA GLY A 12 -0.60 3.65 -0.48
C GLY A 12 -0.36 3.67 1.03
N PHE A 13 -1.03 4.58 1.75
CA PHE A 13 -0.82 4.74 3.20
C PHE A 13 -1.20 3.48 4.00
N PRO A 14 -2.37 2.84 3.74
CA PRO A 14 -2.72 1.57 4.39
C PRO A 14 -1.78 0.43 4.04
N ALA A 15 -1.36 0.31 2.77
CA ALA A 15 -0.42 -0.73 2.35
C ALA A 15 0.93 -0.60 3.06
N GLY A 16 1.48 0.62 3.12
CA GLY A 16 2.74 0.90 3.79
C GLY A 16 2.67 0.69 5.30
N TYR A 17 1.60 1.16 5.95
CA TYR A 17 1.41 0.94 7.38
C TYR A 17 1.21 -0.55 7.70
N GLY A 18 0.46 -1.28 6.87
CA GLY A 18 0.24 -2.71 7.05
C GLY A 18 1.54 -3.53 6.95
N ALA A 19 2.38 -3.24 5.96
CA ALA A 19 3.70 -3.86 5.81
C ALA A 19 4.65 -3.51 6.97
N PHE A 20 4.59 -2.26 7.44
CA PHE A 20 5.36 -1.81 8.61
C PHE A 20 4.91 -2.53 9.90
N ALA A 21 3.61 -2.60 10.15
CA ALA A 21 3.05 -3.24 11.34
C ALA A 21 3.38 -4.74 11.38
N LEU A 22 3.31 -5.45 10.26
CA LEU A 22 3.70 -6.87 10.20
C LEU A 22 5.16 -7.11 10.54
N THR A 23 6.05 -6.21 10.11
CA THR A 23 7.50 -6.38 10.30
C THR A 23 7.97 -5.87 11.65
N HIS A 24 7.36 -4.81 12.20
CA HIS A 24 7.83 -4.15 13.41
C HIS A 24 7.04 -4.50 14.68
N SER A 25 5.73 -4.75 14.58
CA SER A 25 4.89 -4.88 15.77
C SER A 25 5.14 -6.19 16.52
N ARG A 26 5.32 -6.05 17.84
CA ARG A 26 5.43 -7.17 18.78
C ARG A 26 4.07 -7.55 19.37
N GLU A 27 3.10 -6.65 19.31
CA GLU A 27 1.75 -6.93 19.78
C GLU A 27 0.93 -7.67 18.70
N PRO A 28 0.20 -8.74 19.07
CA PRO A 28 -0.61 -9.49 18.11
C PRO A 28 -1.74 -8.64 17.50
N LYS A 29 -2.34 -7.72 18.27
CA LYS A 29 -3.40 -6.81 17.79
C LYS A 29 -2.93 -5.88 16.67
N GLU A 30 -1.70 -5.35 16.75
CA GLU A 30 -1.14 -4.49 15.71
C GLU A 30 -0.81 -5.29 14.43
N ARG A 31 -0.42 -6.57 14.56
CA ARG A 31 -0.20 -7.45 13.41
C ARG A 31 -1.50 -7.80 12.69
N GLU A 32 -2.57 -8.07 13.43
CA GLU A 32 -3.91 -8.28 12.86
C GLU A 32 -4.39 -7.04 12.11
N LEU A 33 -4.21 -5.87 12.70
CA LEU A 33 -4.55 -4.59 12.07
C LEU A 33 -3.70 -4.33 10.81
N GLY A 34 -2.41 -4.67 10.86
CA GLY A 34 -1.52 -4.60 9.70
C GLY A 34 -1.91 -5.56 8.56
N GLY A 35 -2.28 -6.79 8.91
CA GLY A 35 -2.81 -7.78 7.96
C GLY A 35 -4.12 -7.33 7.32
N PHE A 36 -5.04 -6.75 8.11
CA PHE A 36 -6.28 -6.18 7.60
C PHE A 36 -6.03 -5.05 6.60
N LEU A 37 -5.12 -4.12 6.91
CA LEU A 37 -4.79 -3.01 6.02
C LEU A 37 -4.13 -3.47 4.71
N LEU A 38 -3.36 -4.55 4.75
CA LEU A 38 -2.83 -5.19 3.54
C LEU A 38 -3.91 -5.83 2.70
N LEU A 39 -4.82 -6.59 3.32
CA LEU A 39 -5.97 -7.19 2.63
C LEU A 39 -6.87 -6.10 2.02
N TYR A 40 -7.10 -5.01 2.74
CA TYR A 40 -7.83 -3.85 2.26
C TYR A 40 -7.16 -3.22 1.03
N ALA A 41 -5.85 -2.97 1.08
CA ALA A 41 -5.10 -2.45 -0.05
C ALA A 41 -5.13 -3.41 -1.26
N LEU A 42 -5.07 -4.72 -1.01
CA LEU A 42 -5.11 -5.76 -2.05
C LEU A 42 -6.50 -5.87 -2.70
N ALA A 43 -7.57 -5.74 -1.91
CA ALA A 43 -8.95 -5.70 -2.39
C ALA A 43 -9.20 -4.45 -3.25
N LEU A 44 -8.66 -3.29 -2.87
CA LEU A 44 -8.72 -2.08 -3.70
C LEU A 44 -7.92 -2.21 -4.99
N ALA A 45 -6.76 -2.87 -4.96
CA ALA A 45 -5.97 -3.21 -6.15
C ALA A 45 -6.77 -4.09 -7.11
N GLY A 46 -7.37 -5.16 -6.58
CA GLY A 46 -8.18 -6.11 -7.33
C GLY A 46 -9.40 -5.44 -7.92
N GLY A 47 -10.14 -4.65 -7.12
CA GLY A 47 -11.26 -3.85 -7.60
C GLY A 47 -10.85 -2.94 -8.76
N TYR A 48 -9.75 -2.21 -8.63
CA TYR A 48 -9.24 -1.37 -9.71
C TYR A 48 -8.94 -2.17 -10.99
N PHE A 49 -8.30 -3.33 -10.87
CA PHE A 49 -7.97 -4.20 -12.01
C PHE A 49 -9.22 -4.78 -12.70
N PHE A 50 -10.24 -5.17 -11.92
CA PHE A 50 -11.49 -5.72 -12.45
C PHE A 50 -12.41 -4.65 -13.07
N PHE A 51 -12.49 -3.46 -12.48
CA PHE A 51 -13.36 -2.37 -12.95
C PHE A 51 -12.73 -1.53 -14.06
N LEU A 52 -11.39 -1.52 -14.19
CA LEU A 52 -10.66 -0.85 -15.27
C LEU A 52 -9.76 -1.84 -16.04
N PRO A 53 -10.35 -2.80 -16.78
CA PRO A 53 -9.58 -3.78 -17.56
C PRO A 53 -8.82 -3.12 -18.73
N GLU A 54 -9.29 -1.96 -19.19
CA GLU A 54 -8.61 -1.14 -20.17
C GLU A 54 -7.87 -0.02 -19.43
N GLY A 55 -6.55 -0.14 -19.30
CA GLY A 55 -5.64 0.85 -18.69
C GLY A 55 -5.54 2.18 -19.45
N LYS A 56 -6.67 2.75 -19.86
CA LYS A 56 -6.80 4.02 -20.56
C LYS A 56 -8.06 4.75 -20.07
N THR A 57 -8.03 5.24 -18.85
CA THR A 57 -8.80 6.46 -18.58
C THR A 57 -8.18 7.56 -19.44
N MET A 58 -8.94 8.00 -20.44
CA MET A 58 -8.64 9.13 -21.30
C MET A 58 -7.97 10.27 -20.51
N GLY A 59 -6.79 10.70 -20.96
CA GLY A 59 -6.39 12.11 -20.82
C GLY A 59 -5.34 12.51 -19.79
N ALA A 60 -4.56 11.64 -19.16
CA ALA A 60 -3.51 12.11 -18.24
C ALA A 60 -2.16 11.41 -18.43
N ARG A 61 -1.14 12.16 -18.88
CA ARG A 61 0.28 11.79 -18.98
C ARG A 61 0.94 11.29 -17.67
N HIS A 62 0.19 11.15 -16.57
CA HIS A 62 0.66 10.70 -15.27
C HIS A 62 -0.39 9.83 -14.56
N THR A 63 -0.81 8.72 -15.19
CA THR A 63 -1.60 7.69 -14.50
C THR A 63 -0.63 6.86 -13.67
N PHE A 64 -0.51 7.19 -12.37
CA PHE A 64 0.11 6.25 -11.44
C PHE A 64 -0.78 5.01 -11.40
N ASN A 65 -0.30 3.91 -11.98
CA ASN A 65 -0.97 2.63 -11.91
C ASN A 65 -1.13 2.27 -10.42
N VAL A 66 -2.37 2.13 -9.96
CA VAL A 66 -2.69 1.76 -8.56
C VAL A 66 -1.87 0.56 -8.07
N PRO A 67 -1.62 -0.49 -8.89
CA PRO A 67 -0.71 -1.58 -8.50
C PRO A 67 0.73 -1.13 -8.19
N VAL A 68 1.26 -0.15 -8.94
CA VAL A 68 2.60 0.41 -8.71
C VAL A 68 2.65 1.20 -7.41
N VAL A 69 1.61 1.98 -7.10
CA VAL A 69 1.52 2.72 -5.83
C VAL A 69 1.48 1.75 -4.65
N ILE A 70 0.70 0.68 -4.74
CA ILE A 70 0.66 -0.39 -3.72
C ILE A 70 2.05 -1.02 -3.57
N GLY A 71 2.66 -1.44 -4.68
CA GLY A 71 3.98 -2.08 -4.64
C GLY A 71 5.05 -1.20 -3.99
N LEU A 72 5.08 0.09 -4.34
CA LEU A 72 6.00 1.06 -3.74
C LEU A 72 5.70 1.27 -2.25
N SER A 73 4.44 1.43 -1.87
CA SER A 73 4.07 1.62 -0.47
C SER A 73 4.37 0.40 0.40
N LEU A 74 4.14 -0.82 -0.12
CA LEU A 74 4.55 -2.07 0.53
C LEU A 74 6.05 -2.13 0.74
N ALA A 75 6.83 -1.83 -0.31
CA ALA A 75 8.29 -1.83 -0.24
C ALA A 75 8.80 -0.82 0.80
N VAL A 76 8.26 0.40 0.81
CA VAL A 76 8.63 1.44 1.78
C VAL A 76 8.25 1.02 3.21
N GLY A 77 7.03 0.51 3.42
CA GLY A 77 6.57 0.04 4.73
C GLY A 77 7.43 -1.11 5.27
N PHE A 78 7.71 -2.10 4.42
CA PHE A 78 8.55 -3.25 4.74
C PHE A 78 9.99 -2.84 5.06
N LEU A 79 10.62 -2.02 4.21
CA LEU A 79 11.99 -1.53 4.42
C LEU A 79 12.10 -0.70 5.70
N THR A 80 11.09 0.13 5.99
CA THR A 80 11.05 0.95 7.21
C THR A 80 10.98 0.08 8.47
N GLY A 81 10.15 -0.97 8.44
CA GLY A 81 10.05 -1.92 9.56
C GLY A 81 11.32 -2.76 9.73
N LEU A 82 11.92 -3.20 8.63
CA LEU A 82 13.20 -3.92 8.63
C LEU A 82 14.33 -3.07 9.20
N TYR A 83 14.45 -1.81 8.75
CA TYR A 83 15.44 -0.86 9.24
C TYR A 83 15.31 -0.61 10.75
N LYS A 84 14.07 -0.41 11.24
CA LYS A 84 13.82 -0.26 12.68
C LYS A 84 14.17 -1.52 13.49
N ASN A 85 13.94 -2.71 12.94
CA ASN A 85 14.31 -3.97 13.59
C ASN A 85 15.84 -4.17 13.64
N LEU A 86 16.54 -3.83 12.57
CA LEU A 86 18.01 -3.91 12.50
C LEU A 86 18.67 -2.92 13.47
N ARG A 87 18.16 -1.70 13.61
CA ARG A 87 18.69 -0.68 14.53
C ARG A 87 18.44 -0.99 16.02
N ARG A 88 17.52 -1.91 16.34
CA ARG A 88 17.23 -2.35 17.72
C ARG A 88 18.08 -3.55 18.17
N ARG A 89 18.87 -4.15 17.29
CA ARG A 89 19.91 -5.13 17.63
C ARG A 89 21.24 -4.43 17.86
#